data_AF-A0A7Y7AC58-F1
#
_entry.id   AF-A0A7Y7AC58-F1
#
_cell.length_a   1.000
_cell.length_b   1.000
_cell.length_c   1.000
_cell.angle_alpha   90.00
_cell.angle_beta   90.00
_cell.angle_gamma   90.00
#
_symmetry.space_group_name_H-M   'P 1'
#
loop_
_entity.id
_entity.type
_entity.pdbx_description
1 polymer ?
#
loop_
_entity_poly.entity_id
_entity_poly.type
_entity_poly.pdbx_seq_one_letter_code
_entity_poly.pdbx_strand_id
1 'polypeptide(L)'
;MKKFVAIIVLSLLSVSASFAGENPKLFKEISRKLKVDASQINLSKVHKNYVVVKFKIVKGEVEILGAVGSQELRQLIVEKLESMDINADADASKVYRYKFNFHVEG
;
A
#
# COMPACT_ATOMS: atom_id res chain seq x y z
N MET A 1 -24.05 -3.08 28.72
CA MET A 1 -23.18 -1.89 28.49
C MET A 1 -22.78 -1.87 27.02
N LYS A 2 -23.21 -0.86 26.25
CA LYS A 2 -22.88 -0.73 24.82
C LYS A 2 -21.39 -0.42 24.70
N LYS A 3 -20.60 -1.34 24.15
CA LYS A 3 -19.19 -1.09 23.82
C LYS A 3 -19.18 -0.13 22.64
N PHE A 4 -18.78 1.12 22.87
CA PHE A 4 -18.45 2.03 21.78
C PHE A 4 -17.15 1.53 21.15
N VAL A 5 -17.27 0.78 20.06
CA VAL A 5 -16.13 0.49 19.19
C VAL A 5 -15.86 1.78 18.44
N ALA A 6 -14.89 2.56 18.89
CA ALA A 6 -14.38 3.68 18.12
C ALA A 6 -13.79 3.10 16.83
N ILE A 7 -14.48 3.27 15.71
CA ILE A 7 -13.99 2.89 14.38
C ILE A 7 -12.91 3.91 14.04
N ILE A 8 -11.67 3.56 14.34
CA ILE A 8 -10.51 4.33 13.92
C ILE A 8 -10.34 4.06 12.43
N VAL A 9 -10.65 5.03 11.57
CA VAL A 9 -10.40 4.90 10.14
C VAL A 9 -8.94 5.27 9.88
N LEU A 10 -8.17 4.33 9.37
CA LEU A 10 -6.82 4.61 8.89
C LEU A 10 -6.88 5.19 7.49
N SER A 11 -6.22 6.33 7.26
CA SER A 11 -5.98 6.85 5.93
C SER A 11 -4.52 6.62 5.51
N LEU A 12 -4.33 6.27 4.24
CA LEU A 12 -3.00 6.22 3.64
C LEU A 12 -2.53 7.65 3.39
N LEU A 13 -1.67 8.18 4.27
CA LEU A 13 -1.21 9.57 4.17
C LEU A 13 -0.30 9.80 2.96
N SER A 14 0.64 8.88 2.72
CA SER A 14 1.58 9.05 1.61
C SER A 14 2.11 7.72 1.11
N VAL A 15 2.03 7.57 -0.22
CA VAL A 15 2.85 6.63 -0.96
C VAL A 15 4.09 7.38 -1.39
N SER A 16 5.25 6.77 -1.24
CA SER A 16 6.51 7.32 -1.75
C SER A 16 7.23 6.22 -2.52
N ALA A 17 7.72 6.54 -3.71
CA ALA A 17 8.54 5.60 -4.48
C ALA A 17 10.01 5.83 -4.10
N SER A 18 10.68 4.82 -3.53
CA SER A 18 12.09 4.95 -3.09
C SER A 18 13.11 4.52 -4.15
N PHE A 19 12.67 4.09 -5.34
CA PHE A 19 13.56 3.86 -6.48
C PHE A 19 13.10 4.70 -7.67
N ALA A 20 13.92 5.73 -7.94
CA ALA A 20 14.08 6.54 -9.15
C ALA A 20 12.94 6.53 -10.21
N GLY A 21 12.33 7.70 -10.40
CA GLY A 21 12.16 8.31 -11.72
C GLY A 21 10.97 7.94 -12.62
N GLU A 22 10.44 6.72 -12.61
CA GLU A 22 10.07 6.19 -13.95
C GLU A 22 8.58 5.95 -14.27
N ASN A 23 7.62 6.27 -13.39
CA ASN A 23 6.21 6.29 -13.83
C ASN A 23 5.24 7.07 -12.90
N PRO A 24 5.08 8.39 -13.09
CA PRO A 24 4.15 9.18 -12.28
C PRO A 24 2.67 8.80 -12.50
N LYS A 25 2.32 8.22 -13.65
CA LYS A 25 0.94 7.76 -13.93
C LYS A 25 0.62 6.54 -13.06
N LEU A 26 1.52 5.56 -13.03
CA LEU A 26 1.40 4.37 -12.19
C LEU A 26 1.30 4.73 -10.71
N PHE A 27 2.17 5.62 -10.24
CA PHE A 27 2.12 6.10 -8.86
C PHE A 27 0.75 6.71 -8.51
N LYS A 28 0.23 7.59 -9.37
CA LYS A 28 -1.08 8.22 -9.17
C LYS A 28 -2.22 7.20 -9.18
N GLU A 29 -2.16 6.23 -10.08
CA GLU A 29 -3.18 5.19 -10.19
C GLU A 29 -3.22 4.30 -8.95
N ILE A 30 -2.08 3.74 -8.55
CA ILE A 30 -1.98 2.92 -7.34
C ILE A 30 -2.45 3.71 -6.13
N SER A 31 -1.99 4.95 -5.96
CA SER A 31 -2.39 5.79 -4.82
C SER A 31 -3.90 6.07 -4.78
N ARG A 32 -4.58 6.15 -5.93
CA ARG A 32 -6.04 6.36 -6.01
C ARG A 32 -6.84 5.10 -5.73
N LYS A 33 -6.36 3.94 -6.20
CA LYS A 33 -7.03 2.63 -6.07
C LYS A 33 -6.77 1.97 -4.72
N LEU A 34 -5.64 2.29 -4.08
CA LEU A 34 -5.23 1.76 -2.79
C LEU A 34 -5.99 2.49 -1.66
N LYS A 35 -7.28 2.22 -1.54
CA LYS A 35 -8.08 2.55 -0.36
C LYS A 35 -8.11 1.33 0.55
N VAL A 36 -7.64 1.51 1.77
CA VAL A 36 -7.40 0.43 2.71
C VAL A 36 -8.16 0.75 3.99
N ASP A 37 -9.16 -0.05 4.32
CA ASP A 37 -9.83 0.02 5.62
C ASP A 37 -9.05 -0.87 6.59
N ALA A 38 -8.33 -0.22 7.50
CA ALA A 38 -7.54 -0.89 8.53
C ALA A 38 -8.10 -0.62 9.93
N SER A 39 -9.40 -0.36 10.04
CA SER A 39 -10.08 -0.08 11.32
C SER A 39 -9.98 -1.20 12.37
N GLN A 40 -9.65 -2.42 11.93
CA GLN A 40 -9.43 -3.58 12.79
C GLN A 40 -7.94 -3.86 13.08
N ILE A 41 -7.01 -3.07 12.53
CA ILE A 41 -5.57 -3.27 12.68
C ILE A 41 -5.05 -2.45 13.85
N ASN A 42 -4.33 -3.10 14.77
CA ASN A 42 -3.82 -2.46 15.97
C ASN A 42 -2.47 -1.79 15.66
N LEU A 43 -2.52 -0.54 15.19
CA LEU A 43 -1.29 0.20 14.92
C LEU A 43 -0.49 0.46 16.20
N SER A 44 0.81 0.21 16.12
CA SER A 44 1.73 0.68 17.15
C SER A 44 1.76 2.20 17.15
N LYS A 45 1.47 2.82 18.31
CA LYS A 45 1.64 4.26 18.53
C LYS A 45 3.11 4.69 18.60
N VAL A 46 4.02 3.74 18.72
CA VAL A 46 5.46 3.98 18.99
C VAL A 46 6.32 3.67 17.76
N HIS A 47 5.88 2.74 16.90
CA HIS A 47 6.65 2.30 15.74
C HIS A 47 6.16 2.96 14.44
N LYS A 48 7.06 3.14 13.48
CA LYS A 48 6.71 3.62 12.14
C LYS A 48 5.81 2.58 11.45
N ASN A 49 4.56 2.94 11.20
CA ASN A 49 3.60 2.12 10.46
C ASN A 49 3.85 2.29 8.96
N TYR A 50 4.68 1.43 8.40
CA TYR A 50 4.98 1.46 6.97
C TYR A 50 5.07 0.05 6.38
N VAL A 51 4.84 -0.01 5.07
CA VAL A 51 5.07 -1.20 4.26
C VAL A 51 5.89 -0.79 3.04
N VAL A 52 6.96 -1.51 2.75
CA VAL A 52 7.71 -1.38 1.50
C VAL A 52 7.45 -2.63 0.67
N VAL A 53 6.94 -2.44 -0.55
CA VAL A 53 6.63 -3.51 -1.49
C VAL A 53 7.50 -3.37 -2.72
N LYS A 54 8.09 -4.48 -3.16
CA LYS A 54 8.74 -4.65 -4.45
C LYS A 54 7.82 -5.46 -5.35
N PHE A 55 7.56 -4.98 -6.56
CA PHE A 55 6.64 -5.62 -7.48
C PHE A 55 7.00 -5.33 -8.95
N LYS A 56 6.44 -6.10 -9.86
CA LYS A 56 6.44 -5.86 -11.31
C LYS A 56 5.00 -5.72 -11.79
N ILE A 57 4.84 -5.19 -13.01
CA ILE A 57 3.55 -5.17 -13.67
C ILE A 57 3.67 -6.03 -14.92
N VAL A 58 2.89 -7.10 -14.99
CA VAL A 58 2.92 -8.06 -16.09
C VAL A 58 1.51 -8.14 -16.64
N LYS A 59 1.31 -7.74 -17.90
CA LYS A 59 0.00 -7.72 -18.56
C LYS A 59 -1.09 -6.92 -17.81
N GLY A 60 -0.69 -5.87 -17.09
CA GLY A 60 -1.61 -5.04 -16.29
C GLY A 60 -1.89 -5.59 -14.89
N GLU A 61 -1.33 -6.72 -14.51
CA GLU A 61 -1.45 -7.29 -13.17
C GLU A 61 -0.20 -7.00 -12.33
N VAL A 62 -0.38 -6.85 -11.01
CA VAL A 62 0.74 -6.63 -10.08
C VAL A 62 1.30 -7.96 -9.61
N GLU A 63 2.58 -8.21 -9.90
CA GLU A 63 3.31 -9.38 -9.42
C GLU A 63 4.23 -8.98 -8.25
N ILE A 64 3.97 -9.50 -7.07
CA ILE A 64 4.71 -9.16 -5.85
C ILE A 64 6.02 -9.96 -5.78
N LEU A 65 7.15 -9.23 -5.74
CA LEU A 65 8.47 -9.83 -5.56
C LEU A 65 8.93 -9.88 -4.10
N GLY A 66 8.32 -9.07 -3.23
CA GLY A 66 8.55 -9.13 -1.80
C GLY A 66 8.08 -7.88 -1.06
N ALA A 67 7.72 -8.05 0.21
CA ALA A 67 7.23 -6.96 1.05
C ALA A 67 7.81 -7.03 2.47
N VAL A 68 8.16 -5.87 3.02
CA VAL A 68 8.71 -5.70 4.38
C VAL A 68 7.98 -4.56 5.09
N GLY A 69 7.86 -4.64 6.42
CA GLY A 69 7.11 -3.67 7.22
C GLY A 69 6.24 -4.34 8.27
N SER A 70 5.27 -3.61 8.82
CA SER A 70 4.33 -4.15 9.81
C SER A 70 3.54 -5.33 9.22
N GLN A 71 3.49 -6.46 9.92
CA GLN A 71 2.93 -7.72 9.39
C GLN A 71 1.47 -7.58 8.94
N GLU A 72 0.62 -7.00 9.77
CA GLU A 72 -0.82 -6.83 9.51
C GLU A 72 -1.08 -5.91 8.31
N LEU A 73 -0.34 -4.79 8.24
CA LEU A 73 -0.42 -3.86 7.11
C LEU A 73 0.16 -4.47 5.83
N ARG A 74 1.22 -5.28 5.95
CA ARG A 74 1.87 -5.92 4.81
C ARG A 74 0.90 -6.83 4.08
N GLN A 75 0.20 -7.69 4.82
CA GLN A 75 -0.77 -8.61 4.23
C GLN A 75 -1.87 -7.83 3.50
N LEU A 76 -2.47 -6.85 4.17
CA LEU A 76 -3.54 -6.04 3.60
C LEU A 76 -3.11 -5.27 2.33
N ILE A 77 -1.88 -4.77 2.30
CA ILE A 77 -1.35 -4.05 1.13
C ILE A 77 -0.99 -4.99 -0.01
N VAL A 78 -0.42 -6.15 0.28
CA VAL A 78 -0.10 -7.17 -0.72
C VAL A 78 -1.38 -7.65 -1.40
N GLU A 79 -2.38 -8.08 -0.63
CA GLU A 79 -3.67 -8.55 -1.15
C GLU A 79 -4.35 -7.48 -2.02
N LYS A 80 -4.33 -6.22 -1.58
CA LYS A 80 -4.94 -5.11 -2.34
C LYS A 80 -4.19 -4.78 -3.62
N LEU A 81 -2.87 -4.93 -3.64
CA LEU A 81 -2.05 -4.70 -4.83
C LEU A 81 -2.23 -5.84 -5.84
N GLU A 82 -2.22 -7.09 -5.39
CA GLU A 82 -2.44 -8.26 -6.25
C GLU A 82 -3.83 -8.26 -6.89
N SER A 83 -4.84 -7.78 -6.16
CA SER A 83 -6.21 -7.64 -6.71
C SER A 83 -6.40 -6.41 -7.61
N MET A 84 -5.35 -5.66 -7.91
CA MET A 84 -5.44 -4.38 -8.62
C MET A 84 -5.07 -4.54 -10.09
N ASP A 85 -6.02 -4.26 -10.96
CA ASP A 85 -5.73 -4.05 -12.37
C ASP A 85 -5.05 -2.69 -12.56
N ILE A 86 -3.96 -2.66 -13.33
CA ILE A 86 -3.17 -1.47 -13.63
C ILE A 86 -3.36 -1.10 -15.09
N ASN A 87 -3.86 0.12 -15.33
CA ASN A 87 -4.08 0.67 -16.66
C ASN A 87 -2.92 1.59 -17.11
N ALA A 88 -2.10 2.05 -16.18
CA ALA A 88 -0.91 2.83 -16.50
C ALA A 88 0.07 1.96 -17.30
N ASP A 89 0.52 2.52 -18.43
CA ASP A 89 1.57 1.94 -19.24
C ASP A 89 2.83 1.75 -18.38
N ALA A 90 3.20 0.50 -18.11
CA ALA A 90 4.26 0.12 -17.19
C ALA A 90 5.19 -0.89 -17.86
N ASP A 91 6.49 -0.72 -17.63
CA ASP A 91 7.50 -1.60 -18.20
C ASP A 91 7.53 -2.93 -17.44
N ALA A 92 7.21 -4.03 -18.13
CA ALA A 92 7.19 -5.37 -17.55
C ALA A 92 8.56 -5.90 -17.12
N SER A 93 9.64 -5.35 -17.68
CA SER A 93 11.01 -5.67 -17.27
C SER A 93 11.40 -4.96 -15.97
N LYS A 94 10.69 -3.87 -15.63
CA LYS A 94 11.03 -3.01 -14.52
C LYS A 94 10.48 -3.50 -13.19
N VAL A 95 11.32 -3.43 -12.16
CA VAL A 95 10.92 -3.61 -10.76
C VAL A 95 10.60 -2.26 -10.12
N TYR A 96 9.39 -2.15 -9.59
CA TYR A 96 8.92 -1.02 -8.80
C TYR A 96 9.11 -1.30 -7.31
N ARG A 97 9.44 -0.25 -6.54
CA ARG A 97 9.58 -0.33 -5.08
C ARG A 97 8.90 0.85 -4.40
N TYR A 98 7.73 0.61 -3.83
CA TYR A 98 6.92 1.63 -3.17
C TYR A 98 6.95 1.45 -1.65
N LYS A 99 7.02 2.57 -0.95
CA LYS A 99 6.88 2.68 0.50
C LYS A 99 5.57 3.38 0.82
N PHE A 100 4.67 2.65 1.46
CA PHE A 100 3.39 3.09 1.96
C PHE A 100 3.55 3.46 3.43
N ASN A 101 3.21 4.70 3.79
CA ASN A 101 3.22 5.15 5.18
C ASN A 101 1.78 5.35 5.65
N PHE A 102 1.48 4.83 6.85
CA PHE A 102 0.14 4.83 7.45
C PHE A 102 0.15 5.66 8.72
N HIS A 103 -0.92 6.40 8.96
CA HIS A 103 -1.18 7.04 10.24
C HIS A 103 -2.62 6.79 10.66
N VAL A 104 -2.83 6.84 11.96
CA VAL A 104 -4.15 6.84 12.60
C VAL A 104 -4.74 8.23 12.39
N GLU A 105 -5.87 8.34 11.68
CA GLU A 105 -6.71 9.54 11.79
C GLU A 105 -7.59 9.39 13.04
N GLY A 106 -7.66 10.45 13.83
CA GLY A 106 -8.42 10.53 15.08
C GLY A 106 -9.61 11.44 14.96
#